data_AF-A0A953CUH1-F1
#
_entry.id   AF-A0A953CUH1-F1
#
_cell.length_a   1.000
_cell.length_b   1.000
_cell.length_c   1.000
_cell.angle_alpha   90.00
_cell.angle_beta   90.00
_cell.angle_gamma   90.00
#
_symmetry.space_group_name_H-M   'P 1'
#
loop_
_entity.id
_entity.type
_entity.pdbx_description
1 polymer ?
#
loop_
_entity_poly.entity_id
_entity_poly.type
_entity_poly.pdbx_seq_one_letter_code
_entity_poly.pdbx_strand_id
1 'polypeptide(L)'
;MKTGKIGLAKLIALFALVAIAMPMSSFATEHGVEFNAGVINGNGTVNHNDLAIRYEKHADDLHTKIEEQIEALSHKPKSSFFGKNGQNIKKHVEYKIHELEKEAEDSLKKAAYHKKMAEEQSFRPTFAASGKTKS
;
A
#
# COMPACT_ATOMS: atom_id res chain seq x y z
N MET A 1 31.03 -61.73 -9.43
CA MET A 1 31.45 -60.32 -9.62
C MET A 1 30.53 -59.64 -10.61
N LYS A 2 29.82 -58.57 -10.20
CA LYS A 2 29.65 -57.29 -10.94
C LYS A 2 28.58 -56.47 -10.23
N THR A 3 29.05 -55.50 -9.44
CA THR A 3 28.25 -54.45 -8.80
C THR A 3 28.00 -53.34 -9.83
N GLY A 4 26.75 -53.18 -10.25
CA GLY A 4 26.31 -52.08 -11.10
C GLY A 4 26.01 -50.85 -10.24
N LYS A 5 26.95 -49.91 -10.22
CA LYS A 5 26.91 -48.64 -9.50
C LYS A 5 25.82 -47.73 -10.09
N ILE A 6 24.58 -47.82 -9.60
CA ILE A 6 23.50 -46.89 -9.97
C ILE A 6 22.79 -46.44 -8.71
N GLY A 7 23.35 -45.43 -8.05
CA GLY A 7 22.74 -44.87 -6.84
C GLY A 7 23.22 -43.46 -6.49
N LEU A 8 24.44 -43.09 -6.91
CA LEU A 8 24.99 -41.77 -6.58
C LEU A 8 24.52 -40.66 -7.54
N ALA A 9 24.36 -40.98 -8.84
CA ALA A 9 23.97 -39.97 -9.84
C ALA A 9 22.51 -39.49 -9.70
N LYS A 10 21.62 -40.32 -9.13
CA LYS A 10 20.22 -39.92 -8.86
C LYS A 10 20.07 -39.04 -7.62
N LEU A 11 21.01 -39.10 -6.69
CA LEU A 11 21.00 -38.27 -5.47
C LEU A 11 21.39 -36.82 -5.75
N ILE A 12 22.25 -36.56 -6.74
CA ILE A 12 22.68 -35.20 -7.11
C ILE A 12 21.57 -34.46 -7.90
N ALA A 13 20.81 -35.18 -8.73
CA ALA A 13 19.70 -34.59 -9.49
C ALA A 13 18.52 -34.12 -8.62
N LEU A 14 18.38 -34.66 -7.40
CA LEU A 14 17.31 -34.27 -6.47
C LEU A 14 17.64 -32.99 -5.68
N PHE A 15 18.91 -32.58 -5.61
CA PHE A 15 19.34 -31.39 -4.84
C PHE A 15 19.42 -30.09 -5.67
N ALA A 16 19.27 -30.17 -7.00
CA ALA A 16 19.35 -29.00 -7.89
C ALA A 16 18.04 -28.17 -7.96
N LEU A 17 16.97 -28.57 -7.26
CA LEU A 17 15.68 -27.87 -7.28
C LEU A 17 15.43 -26.95 -6.06
N VAL A 18 16.49 -26.51 -5.36
CA VAL A 18 16.36 -25.63 -4.18
C VAL A 18 16.91 -24.21 -4.44
N ALA A 19 17.15 -23.85 -5.70
CA ALA A 19 17.76 -22.55 -6.07
C ALA A 19 16.78 -21.44 -6.48
N ILE A 20 15.48 -21.55 -6.18
CA ILE A 20 14.52 -20.44 -6.41
C ILE A 20 13.52 -20.36 -5.26
N ALA A 21 14.02 -20.04 -4.07
CA ALA A 21 13.22 -19.52 -2.99
C ALA A 21 13.95 -18.35 -2.34
N MET A 22 14.23 -17.32 -3.14
CA MET A 22 14.44 -16.00 -2.56
C MET A 22 13.04 -15.43 -2.30
N PRO A 23 12.62 -15.18 -1.05
CA PRO A 23 11.59 -14.18 -0.84
C PRO A 23 12.19 -12.87 -1.34
N MET A 24 11.66 -12.34 -2.44
CA MET A 24 11.79 -10.91 -2.68
C MET A 24 11.05 -10.25 -1.52
N SER A 25 11.75 -9.93 -0.43
CA SER A 25 11.26 -8.97 0.54
C SER A 25 11.38 -7.58 -0.09
N SER A 26 10.58 -7.33 -1.12
CA SER A 26 10.22 -5.99 -1.53
C SER A 26 9.07 -5.55 -0.63
N PHE A 27 9.37 -5.30 0.64
CA PHE A 27 8.53 -4.45 1.49
C PHE A 27 9.24 -3.11 1.62
N ALA A 28 9.31 -2.44 0.49
CA ALA A 28 9.35 -0.99 0.39
C ALA A 28 8.68 -0.63 -0.94
N THR A 29 7.57 -1.29 -1.27
CA THR A 29 6.61 -0.66 -2.16
C THR A 29 5.92 0.36 -1.28
N GLU A 30 6.52 1.56 -1.19
CA GLU A 30 5.73 2.76 -1.07
C GLU A 30 4.68 2.61 -2.17
N HIS A 31 3.48 2.13 -1.82
CA HIS A 31 2.32 2.28 -2.69
C HIS A 31 1.97 3.77 -2.61
N GLY A 32 2.91 4.60 -3.08
CA GLY A 32 2.66 5.99 -3.36
C GLY A 32 1.55 5.95 -4.37
N VAL A 33 0.37 6.43 -3.95
CA VAL A 33 -0.79 6.64 -4.80
C VAL A 33 -0.29 7.10 -6.17
N GLU A 34 -0.47 6.27 -7.20
CA GLU A 34 0.10 6.52 -8.52
C GLU A 34 -0.51 7.81 -9.07
N PHE A 35 0.27 8.88 -8.99
CA PHE A 35 -0.16 10.24 -9.25
C PHE A 35 -0.12 10.51 -10.76
N ASN A 36 -1.13 10.01 -11.48
CA ASN A 36 -1.26 10.24 -12.91
C ASN A 36 -1.37 11.75 -13.26
N ALA A 37 -0.92 12.10 -14.46
CA ALA A 37 -0.81 13.47 -15.00
C ALA A 37 -2.11 14.31 -15.04
N GLY A 38 -3.25 13.78 -14.61
CA GLY A 38 -4.55 14.47 -14.55
C GLY A 38 -4.72 15.42 -13.35
N VAL A 39 -3.63 15.72 -12.64
CA VAL A 39 -3.62 16.48 -11.38
C VAL A 39 -3.25 17.93 -11.61
N ILE A 40 -2.82 18.24 -12.83
CA ILE A 40 -2.59 19.58 -13.30
C ILE A 40 -3.90 20.06 -13.96
N ASN A 41 -4.51 21.10 -13.41
CA ASN A 41 -5.64 21.80 -14.03
C ASN A 41 -5.24 22.35 -15.41
N GLY A 42 -6.22 22.66 -16.27
CA GLY A 42 -5.98 23.19 -17.63
C GLY A 42 -5.16 24.49 -17.70
N ASN A 43 -4.88 25.13 -16.56
CA ASN A 43 -4.02 26.31 -16.42
C ASN A 43 -2.58 25.99 -15.94
N GLY A 44 -2.21 24.72 -15.79
CA GLY A 44 -0.89 24.32 -15.29
C GLY A 44 -0.76 24.23 -13.76
N THR A 45 -1.81 24.49 -12.98
CA THR A 45 -1.75 24.45 -11.50
C THR A 45 -2.21 23.11 -10.94
N VAL A 46 -1.58 22.64 -9.86
CA VAL A 46 -2.00 21.42 -9.14
C VAL A 46 -3.43 21.58 -8.59
N ASN A 47 -4.31 20.63 -8.91
CA ASN A 47 -5.67 20.54 -8.40
C ASN A 47 -5.68 19.87 -7.03
N HIS A 48 -5.59 20.67 -5.97
CA HIS A 48 -5.57 20.15 -4.61
C HIS A 48 -6.88 19.49 -4.17
N ASN A 49 -8.02 19.81 -4.80
CA ASN A 49 -9.27 19.11 -4.50
C ASN A 49 -9.22 17.64 -4.95
N ASP A 50 -8.70 17.38 -6.16
CA ASP A 50 -8.54 16.02 -6.67
C ASP A 50 -7.52 15.23 -5.83
N LEU A 51 -6.46 15.89 -5.35
CA LEU A 51 -5.50 15.29 -4.41
C LEU A 51 -6.19 14.81 -3.14
N ALA A 52 -7.01 15.68 -2.54
CA ALA A 52 -7.72 15.38 -1.31
C ALA A 52 -8.61 14.15 -1.48
N ILE A 53 -9.45 14.12 -2.52
CA ILE A 53 -10.37 13.01 -2.81
C ILE A 53 -9.60 11.69 -3.00
N ARG A 54 -8.44 11.72 -3.69
CA ARG A 54 -7.63 10.52 -3.90
C ARG A 54 -7.07 9.96 -2.59
N TYR A 55 -6.58 10.83 -1.70
CA TYR A 55 -6.07 10.38 -0.40
C TYR A 55 -7.19 9.92 0.54
N GLU A 56 -8.38 10.50 0.45
CA GLU A 56 -9.57 9.99 1.17
C GLU A 56 -9.94 8.59 0.70
N LYS A 57 -10.06 8.41 -0.63
CA LYS A 57 -10.33 7.09 -1.21
C LYS A 57 -9.25 6.07 -0.82
N HIS A 58 -7.98 6.48 -0.79
CA HIS A 58 -6.91 5.60 -0.36
C HIS A 58 -7.08 5.16 1.11
N ALA A 59 -7.49 6.08 2.00
CA ALA A 59 -7.80 5.73 3.39
C ALA A 59 -8.99 4.75 3.48
N ASP A 60 -10.05 4.96 2.69
CA ASP A 60 -11.21 4.05 2.63
C ASP A 60 -10.81 2.64 2.15
N ASP A 61 -9.94 2.56 1.12
CA ASP A 61 -9.41 1.30 0.61
C ASP A 61 -8.57 0.57 1.69
N LEU A 62 -7.80 1.32 2.50
CA LEU A 62 -7.03 0.76 3.62
C LEU A 62 -7.93 0.28 4.76
N HIS A 63 -9.00 1.02 5.08
CA HIS A 63 -10.01 0.58 6.05
C HIS A 63 -10.70 -0.70 5.61
N THR A 64 -11.05 -0.83 4.32
CA THR A 64 -11.61 -2.07 3.76
C THR A 64 -10.64 -3.25 3.96
N LYS A 65 -9.33 -3.06 3.69
CA LYS A 65 -8.31 -4.09 3.92
C LYS A 65 -8.17 -4.47 5.40
N ILE A 66 -8.33 -3.51 6.32
CA ILE A 66 -8.33 -3.79 7.77
C ILE A 66 -9.51 -4.70 8.13
N GLU A 67 -10.70 -4.38 7.63
CA GLU A 67 -11.90 -5.20 7.85
C GLU A 67 -11.71 -6.62 7.33
N GLU A 68 -11.13 -6.80 6.14
CA GLU A 68 -10.78 -8.12 5.59
C GLU A 68 -9.82 -8.91 6.50
N GLN A 69 -8.80 -8.26 7.08
CA GLN A 69 -7.88 -8.91 8.02
C GLN A 69 -8.60 -9.34 9.31
N ILE A 70 -9.48 -8.49 9.84
CA ILE A 70 -10.29 -8.77 11.04
C ILE A 70 -11.23 -9.94 10.77
N GLU A 71 -11.92 -9.93 9.64
CA GLU A 71 -12.84 -10.98 9.23
C GLU A 71 -12.12 -12.31 9.01
N ALA A 72 -10.93 -12.32 8.40
CA ALA A 72 -10.13 -13.53 8.23
C ALA A 72 -9.76 -14.19 9.58
N LEU A 73 -9.59 -13.40 10.64
CA LEU A 73 -9.36 -13.92 12.00
C LEU A 73 -10.65 -14.36 12.69
N SER A 74 -11.77 -13.67 12.47
CA SER A 74 -13.05 -13.94 13.14
C SER A 74 -13.62 -15.33 12.77
N HIS A 75 -13.35 -15.80 11.56
CA HIS A 75 -13.75 -17.12 11.07
C HIS A 75 -13.01 -18.29 11.73
N LYS A 76 -11.93 -18.04 12.48
CA LYS A 76 -11.16 -19.10 13.15
C LYS A 76 -11.61 -19.27 14.60
N PRO A 77 -11.76 -20.52 15.10
CA PRO A 77 -12.10 -20.74 16.50
C PRO A 77 -10.97 -20.21 17.40
N LYS A 78 -11.32 -19.63 18.56
CA LYS A 78 -10.32 -19.06 19.49
C LYS A 78 -9.22 -20.05 19.88
N SER A 79 -9.56 -21.33 19.98
CA SER A 79 -8.62 -22.41 20.29
C SER A 79 -7.51 -22.58 19.25
N SER A 80 -7.76 -22.21 17.98
CA SER A 80 -6.75 -22.28 16.91
C SER A 80 -5.54 -21.38 17.16
N PHE A 81 -5.67 -20.40 18.06
CA PHE A 81 -4.61 -19.45 18.41
C PHE A 81 -3.85 -19.80 19.70
N PHE A 82 -4.14 -20.92 20.36
CA PHE A 82 -3.47 -21.28 21.64
C PHE A 82 -2.07 -21.88 21.45
N GLY A 83 -1.82 -22.53 20.31
CA GLY A 83 -0.49 -23.05 19.98
C GLY A 83 0.47 -21.96 19.50
N LYS A 84 1.78 -22.22 19.59
CA LYS A 84 2.85 -21.26 19.16
C LYS A 84 2.63 -20.72 17.75
N ASN A 85 2.26 -21.59 16.80
CA ASN A 85 1.99 -21.19 15.42
C ASN A 85 0.75 -20.29 15.31
N GLY A 86 -0.32 -20.62 16.03
CA GLY A 86 -1.53 -19.81 16.09
C GLY A 86 -1.27 -18.41 16.69
N GLN A 87 -0.52 -18.34 17.79
CA GLN A 87 -0.11 -17.06 18.38
C GLN A 87 0.74 -16.22 17.43
N ASN A 88 1.67 -16.86 16.69
CA ASN A 88 2.48 -16.15 15.69
C ASN A 88 1.62 -15.59 14.56
N ILE A 89 0.65 -16.35 14.06
CA ILE A 89 -0.30 -15.88 13.04
C ILE A 89 -1.09 -14.68 13.56
N LYS A 90 -1.64 -14.77 14.78
CA LYS A 90 -2.40 -13.68 15.40
C LYS A 90 -1.57 -12.39 15.49
N LYS A 91 -0.36 -12.48 16.03
CA LYS A 91 0.57 -11.33 16.13
C LYS A 91 0.92 -10.73 14.78
N HIS A 92 1.13 -11.57 13.77
CA HIS A 92 1.45 -11.12 12.42
C HIS A 92 0.29 -10.35 11.78
N VAL A 93 -0.95 -10.81 11.97
CA VAL A 93 -2.13 -10.11 11.47
C VAL A 93 -2.38 -8.82 12.26
N GLU A 94 -2.22 -8.83 13.59
CA GLU A 94 -2.30 -7.61 14.41
C GLU A 94 -1.28 -6.55 13.97
N TYR A 95 -0.04 -6.97 13.69
CA TYR A 95 0.98 -6.08 13.14
C TYR A 95 0.56 -5.48 11.79
N LYS A 96 0.02 -6.30 10.88
CA LYS A 96 -0.46 -5.81 9.58
C LYS A 96 -1.59 -4.81 9.71
N ILE A 97 -2.57 -5.07 10.60
CA ILE A 97 -3.66 -4.14 10.86
C ILE A 97 -3.09 -2.80 11.33
N HIS A 98 -2.14 -2.82 12.27
CA HIS A 98 -1.53 -1.61 12.78
C HIS A 98 -0.81 -0.79 11.69
N GLU A 99 -0.08 -1.43 10.78
CA GLU A 99 0.58 -0.74 9.67
C GLU A 99 -0.44 -0.11 8.72
N LEU A 100 -1.53 -0.82 8.40
CA LEU A 100 -2.62 -0.29 7.56
C LEU A 100 -3.33 0.90 8.23
N GLU A 101 -3.56 0.85 9.54
CA GLU A 101 -4.17 1.95 10.31
C GLU A 101 -3.29 3.21 10.23
N LYS A 102 -1.99 3.04 10.42
CA LYS A 102 -1.03 4.15 10.32
C LYS A 102 -1.01 4.75 8.91
N GLU A 103 -1.04 3.92 7.88
CA GLU A 103 -1.07 4.37 6.49
C GLU A 103 -2.39 5.09 6.14
N ALA A 104 -3.51 4.64 6.71
CA ALA A 104 -4.81 5.29 6.56
C ALA A 104 -4.81 6.66 7.23
N GLU A 105 -4.28 6.76 8.46
CA GLU A 105 -4.13 8.03 9.18
C GLU A 105 -3.27 9.03 8.40
N ASP A 106 -2.12 8.57 7.86
CA ASP A 106 -1.25 9.41 7.05
C ASP A 106 -1.90 9.84 5.73
N SER A 107 -2.73 8.99 5.13
CA SER A 107 -3.54 9.34 3.96
C SER A 107 -4.57 10.42 4.31
N LEU A 108 -5.29 10.30 5.42
CA LEU A 108 -6.24 11.32 5.88
C LEU A 108 -5.55 12.65 6.20
N LYS A 109 -4.34 12.64 6.79
CA LYS A 109 -3.54 13.86 7.00
C LYS A 109 -3.20 14.55 5.68
N LYS A 110 -2.78 13.79 4.67
CA LYS A 110 -2.49 14.32 3.32
C LYS A 110 -3.75 14.86 2.64
N ALA A 111 -4.89 14.18 2.80
CA ALA A 111 -6.17 14.67 2.31
C ALA A 111 -6.54 16.02 2.94
N ALA A 112 -6.47 16.13 4.27
CA ALA A 112 -6.75 17.37 5.00
C ALA A 112 -5.82 18.51 4.57
N TYR A 113 -4.53 18.23 4.39
CA TYR A 113 -3.57 19.19 3.86
C TYR A 113 -4.01 19.74 2.50
N HIS A 114 -4.39 18.85 1.58
CA HIS A 114 -4.82 19.27 0.25
C HIS A 114 -6.18 19.98 0.22
N LYS A 115 -7.13 19.62 1.10
CA LYS A 115 -8.36 20.40 1.28
C LYS A 115 -8.06 21.85 1.65
N LYS A 116 -7.17 22.06 2.62
CA LYS A 116 -6.75 23.41 3.03
C LYS A 116 -6.11 24.18 1.87
N MET A 117 -5.25 23.53 1.09
CA MET A 117 -4.62 24.16 -0.08
C MET A 117 -5.64 24.51 -1.19
N ALA A 118 -6.69 23.69 -1.36
CA ALA A 118 -7.78 23.97 -2.30
C ALA A 118 -8.61 25.18 -1.86
N GLU A 119 -8.90 25.30 -0.57
CA GLU A 119 -9.57 26.48 0.02
C GLU A 119 -8.73 27.75 -0.20
N GLU A 120 -7.43 27.68 0.06
CA GLU A 120 -6.50 28.79 -0.19
C GLU A 120 -6.45 29.18 -1.69
N GLN A 121 -6.44 28.20 -2.61
CA GLN A 121 -6.51 28.47 -4.05
C GLN A 121 -7.81 29.17 -4.45
N SER A 122 -8.94 28.79 -3.86
CA SER A 122 -10.24 29.41 -4.13
C SER A 122 -10.32 30.87 -3.64
N PHE A 123 -9.58 31.19 -2.58
CA PHE A 123 -9.57 32.53 -1.98
C PHE A 123 -8.61 33.51 -2.69
N ARG A 124 -7.63 33.01 -3.46
CA ARG A 124 -6.70 33.89 -4.19
C ARG A 124 -7.46 34.57 -5.35
N PRO A 125 -7.69 35.89 -5.30
CA PRO A 125 -8.26 36.61 -6.43
C PRO A 125 -7.33 36.44 -7.62
N THR A 126 -7.89 36.17 -8.79
CA THR A 126 -7.15 36.09 -10.06
C THR A 126 -6.69 37.51 -10.43
N PHE A 127 -5.65 38.01 -9.76
CA PHE A 127 -5.05 39.33 -10.02
C PHE A 127 -4.39 39.44 -11.41
N ALA A 128 -4.37 38.37 -12.20
CA ALA A 128 -3.72 38.30 -13.50
C ALA A 128 -4.61 38.69 -14.70
N ALA A 129 -5.70 39.43 -14.49
CA ALA A 129 -6.56 39.93 -15.58
C ALA A 129 -6.67 41.46 -15.66
N SER A 130 -5.74 42.21 -15.05
CA SER A 130 -5.68 43.67 -15.20
C SER A 130 -4.34 44.12 -15.79
N GLY A 131 -4.17 43.85 -17.07
CA GLY A 131 -3.05 44.35 -17.89
C GLY A 131 -3.51 44.80 -19.27
N LYS A 132 -4.72 45.36 -19.39
CA LYS A 132 -5.12 46.14 -20.57
C LYS A 132 -4.95 47.63 -20.25
N THR A 133 -3.74 48.14 -20.42
CA THR A 133 -3.52 49.58 -20.67
C THR A 133 -3.14 49.74 -22.13
N LYS A 134 -4.14 49.98 -22.96
CA LYS A 134 -3.97 50.78 -24.17
C LYS A 134 -3.88 52.24 -23.72
N SER A 135 -2.78 52.91 -23.98
CA SER A 135 -2.74 54.30 -24.47
C SER A 135 -1.36 54.59 -25.02
#